data_AF-A0A8C5L459-F1
#
_entry.id   AF-A0A8C5L459-F1
#
_cell.length_a   1.000
_cell.length_b   1.000
_cell.length_c   1.000
_cell.angle_alpha   90.00
_cell.angle_beta   90.00
_cell.angle_gamma   90.00
#
_symmetry.space_group_name_H-M   'P 1'
#
loop_
_entity.id
_entity.type
_entity.pdbx_description
1 polymer ?
#
loop_
_entity_poly.entity_id
_entity_poly.type
_entity_poly.pdbx_seq_one_letter_code
_entity_poly.pdbx_strand_id
1 'polypeptide(L)'
;MEPANTFCHHGESKGGILVHLERLETQRNKSHTKSEELPRAQTSALGTKCHELRRLRDKLRAEVKQRQAAIKASDQIVEFSGQEVLERQQGTLKAILQAYHFTGLSGKLTSHGVCVSISTAFEGNLLDSYFVDLVIERPLWIHHHSIPVFIPLEKIAAKHLQTDIQRFMFSLCEHLNAYSGRKYQADRLEGRKKDSPSR
;
A
#
# COMPACT_ATOMS: atom_id res chain seq x y z
N MET A 1 19.24 15.08 -110.03
CA MET A 1 18.17 14.22 -109.51
C MET A 1 16.98 15.11 -109.21
N GLU A 2 16.11 15.26 -110.21
CA GLU A 2 14.66 15.42 -110.04
C GLU A 2 14.10 13.97 -110.00
N PRO A 3 12.87 13.68 -109.49
CA PRO A 3 11.72 14.54 -109.75
C PRO A 3 10.75 14.85 -108.60
N ALA A 4 10.23 16.07 -108.70
CA ALA A 4 8.82 16.44 -108.86
C ALA A 4 7.73 16.05 -107.86
N ASN A 5 6.78 16.99 -107.80
CA ASN A 5 5.35 16.83 -107.57
C ASN A 5 4.95 16.54 -106.10
N THR A 6 4.01 17.24 -105.49
CA THR A 6 2.91 18.02 -106.08
C THR A 6 2.38 18.94 -104.98
N PHE A 7 2.29 20.23 -105.30
CA PHE A 7 1.29 21.12 -104.71
C PHE A 7 -0.09 20.51 -105.00
N CYS A 8 -0.65 19.80 -104.02
CA CYS A 8 -2.06 19.43 -104.02
C CYS A 8 -2.78 20.31 -103.01
N HIS A 9 -3.19 21.49 -103.47
CA HIS A 9 -4.44 22.08 -103.02
C HIS A 9 -5.55 21.05 -103.29
N HIS A 10 -6.03 20.35 -102.27
CA HIS A 10 -7.37 19.75 -102.17
C HIS A 10 -7.45 19.03 -100.81
N GLY A 11 -8.37 19.33 -99.90
CA GLY A 11 -9.53 20.19 -100.02
C GLY A 11 -10.04 20.61 -98.66
N GLU A 12 -10.89 21.62 -98.70
CA GLU A 12 -11.81 22.01 -97.66
C GLU A 12 -12.43 20.76 -97.01
N SER A 13 -11.94 20.34 -95.84
CA SER A 13 -12.80 19.58 -94.94
C SER A 13 -13.82 20.58 -94.43
N LYS A 14 -15.01 20.54 -95.04
CA LYS A 14 -16.21 21.34 -94.77
C LYS A 14 -16.70 21.23 -93.32
N GLY A 15 -15.91 21.70 -92.38
CA GLY A 15 -16.25 21.89 -90.98
C GLY A 15 -15.49 23.11 -90.51
N GLY A 16 -16.20 24.22 -90.32
CA GLY A 16 -15.58 25.50 -89.97
C GLY A 16 -14.71 25.41 -88.71
N ILE A 17 -13.88 26.42 -88.48
CA ILE A 17 -12.96 26.55 -87.32
C ILE A 17 -13.64 26.17 -86.00
N LEU A 18 -14.93 26.47 -85.86
CA LEU A 18 -15.78 26.09 -84.72
C LEU A 18 -15.85 24.57 -84.49
N VAL A 19 -16.00 23.75 -85.53
CA VAL A 19 -16.07 22.28 -85.41
C VAL A 19 -14.73 21.70 -84.96
N HIS A 20 -13.62 22.31 -85.40
CA HIS A 20 -12.29 21.91 -84.94
C HIS A 20 -12.04 22.27 -83.48
N LEU A 21 -12.46 23.47 -83.05
CA LEU A 21 -12.39 23.91 -81.66
C LEU A 21 -13.27 23.06 -80.74
N GLU A 22 -14.50 22.74 -81.16
CA GLU A 22 -15.41 21.86 -80.43
C GLU A 22 -14.82 20.45 -80.26
N ARG A 23 -14.12 19.93 -81.28
CA ARG A 23 -13.41 18.66 -81.18
C ARG A 23 -12.24 18.71 -80.19
N LEU A 24 -11.50 19.81 -80.14
CA LEU A 24 -10.40 19.99 -79.18
C LEU A 24 -10.91 20.19 -77.75
N GLU A 25 -12.02 20.89 -77.58
CA GLU A 25 -12.68 21.09 -76.28
C GLU A 25 -13.23 19.76 -75.73
N THR A 26 -13.89 18.96 -76.57
CA THR A 26 -14.35 17.62 -76.17
C THR A 26 -13.19 16.67 -75.86
N GLN A 27 -12.06 16.77 -76.56
CA GLN A 27 -10.88 15.98 -76.28
C GLN A 27 -10.18 16.39 -74.96
N ARG A 28 -10.10 17.70 -74.69
CA ARG A 28 -9.59 18.25 -73.42
C ARG A 28 -10.50 17.91 -72.24
N ASN A 29 -11.82 17.97 -72.41
CA ASN A 29 -12.76 17.62 -71.35
C ASN A 29 -12.78 16.12 -71.06
N LYS A 30 -12.60 15.27 -72.08
CA LYS A 30 -12.47 13.81 -71.90
C LYS A 30 -11.18 13.39 -71.19
N SER A 31 -10.07 14.10 -71.39
CA SER A 31 -8.83 13.83 -70.66
C SER A 31 -8.88 14.37 -69.22
N HIS A 32 -9.51 15.53 -69.00
CA HIS A 32 -9.71 16.10 -67.67
C HIS A 32 -10.59 15.21 -66.78
N THR A 33 -11.75 14.78 -67.29
CA THR A 33 -12.65 13.87 -66.56
C THR A 33 -11.99 12.54 -66.21
N LYS A 34 -11.28 11.91 -67.16
CA LYS A 34 -10.52 10.67 -66.89
C LYS A 34 -9.38 10.86 -65.88
N SER A 35 -8.71 12.01 -65.87
CA SER A 35 -7.62 12.30 -64.94
C SER A 35 -8.10 12.66 -63.52
N GLU A 36 -9.33 13.13 -63.35
CA GLU A 36 -9.90 13.49 -62.03
C GLU A 36 -10.65 12.31 -61.36
N GLU A 37 -11.25 11.40 -62.14
CA GLU A 37 -12.01 10.26 -61.62
C GLU A 37 -11.11 9.18 -60.97
N LEU A 38 -9.94 8.91 -61.56
CA LEU A 38 -8.93 7.98 -61.02
C LEU A 38 -8.45 8.36 -59.60
N PRO A 39 -8.01 9.61 -59.33
CA PRO A 39 -7.61 10.04 -57.99
C PRO A 39 -8.79 10.17 -57.01
N ARG A 40 -10.02 10.52 -57.47
CA ARG A 40 -11.21 10.59 -56.60
C ARG A 40 -11.65 9.23 -56.07
N ALA A 41 -11.60 8.19 -56.89
CA ALA A 41 -11.97 6.83 -56.46
C ALA A 41 -10.96 6.23 -55.46
N GLN A 42 -9.65 6.51 -55.65
CA GLN A 42 -8.62 6.06 -54.72
C GLN A 42 -8.64 6.84 -53.39
N THR A 43 -8.87 8.16 -53.43
CA THR A 43 -9.00 8.98 -52.22
C THR A 43 -10.27 8.66 -51.43
N SER A 44 -11.37 8.33 -52.09
CA SER A 44 -12.60 7.90 -51.40
C SER A 44 -12.44 6.53 -50.73
N ALA A 45 -11.80 5.56 -51.38
CA ALA A 45 -11.51 4.24 -50.82
C ALA A 45 -10.52 4.27 -49.64
N LEU A 46 -9.48 5.11 -49.73
CA LEU A 46 -8.56 5.36 -48.61
C LEU A 46 -9.26 6.10 -47.46
N GLY A 47 -10.20 7.00 -47.78
CA GLY A 47 -11.03 7.72 -46.82
C GLY A 47 -11.90 6.78 -45.99
N THR A 48 -12.62 5.84 -46.62
CA THR A 48 -13.43 4.84 -45.90
C THR A 48 -12.57 3.96 -45.00
N LYS A 49 -11.40 3.51 -45.48
CA LYS A 49 -10.47 2.71 -44.68
C LYS A 49 -9.95 3.46 -43.45
N CYS A 50 -9.65 4.76 -43.59
CA CYS A 50 -9.29 5.62 -42.47
C CYS A 50 -10.42 5.77 -41.44
N HIS A 51 -11.68 5.85 -41.89
CA HIS A 51 -12.83 5.91 -41.00
C HIS A 51 -13.06 4.60 -40.23
N GLU A 52 -12.92 3.45 -40.90
CA GLU A 52 -13.01 2.14 -40.24
C GLU A 52 -11.93 1.94 -39.19
N LEU A 53 -10.68 2.27 -39.52
CA LEU A 53 -9.56 2.18 -38.58
C LEU A 53 -9.74 3.14 -37.39
N ARG A 54 -10.29 4.33 -37.60
CA ARG A 54 -10.65 5.24 -36.49
C ARG A 54 -11.72 4.63 -35.59
N ARG A 55 -12.79 4.05 -36.14
CA ARG A 55 -13.83 3.37 -35.36
C ARG A 55 -13.26 2.22 -34.53
N LEU A 56 -12.41 1.40 -35.14
CA LEU A 56 -11.77 0.28 -34.45
C LEU A 56 -10.86 0.75 -33.31
N ARG A 57 -10.04 1.77 -33.57
CA ARG A 57 -9.18 2.39 -32.55
C ARG A 57 -10.00 2.95 -31.40
N ASP A 58 -11.09 3.67 -31.70
CA ASP A 58 -11.90 4.31 -30.68
C ASP A 58 -12.64 3.26 -29.82
N LYS A 59 -13.10 2.16 -30.43
CA LYS A 59 -13.64 1.00 -29.72
C LYS A 59 -12.60 0.36 -28.78
N LEU A 60 -11.41 0.07 -29.28
CA LEU A 60 -10.33 -0.50 -28.46
C LEU A 60 -9.91 0.45 -27.32
N ARG A 61 -9.86 1.75 -27.59
CA ARG A 61 -9.55 2.76 -26.57
C ARG A 61 -10.62 2.81 -25.48
N ALA A 62 -11.90 2.60 -25.83
CA ALA A 62 -12.98 2.51 -24.85
C ALA A 62 -12.86 1.23 -23.99
N GLU A 63 -12.61 0.07 -24.61
CA GLU A 63 -12.42 -1.19 -23.88
C GLU A 63 -11.21 -1.14 -22.94
N VAL A 64 -10.08 -0.57 -23.38
CA VAL A 64 -8.89 -0.39 -22.53
C VAL A 64 -9.20 0.52 -21.36
N LYS A 65 -9.88 1.66 -21.59
CA LYS A 65 -10.30 2.55 -20.49
C LYS A 65 -11.20 1.85 -19.49
N GLN A 66 -12.14 1.04 -19.97
CA GLN A 66 -13.06 0.29 -19.10
C GLN A 66 -12.32 -0.75 -18.25
N ARG A 67 -11.41 -1.52 -18.86
CA ARG A 67 -10.57 -2.50 -18.12
C ARG A 67 -9.65 -1.81 -17.12
N GLN A 68 -9.05 -0.68 -17.49
CA GLN A 68 -8.21 0.10 -16.59
C GLN A 68 -8.98 0.64 -15.37
N ALA A 69 -10.23 1.08 -15.57
CA ALA A 69 -11.09 1.55 -14.49
C ALA A 69 -11.50 0.40 -13.56
N ALA A 70 -11.82 -0.78 -14.11
CA ALA A 70 -12.15 -1.97 -13.32
C ALA A 70 -10.98 -2.47 -12.47
N ILE A 71 -9.76 -2.48 -13.02
CA ILE A 71 -8.54 -2.86 -12.28
C ILE A 71 -8.29 -1.86 -11.14
N LYS A 72 -8.35 -0.55 -11.41
CA LYS A 72 -8.18 0.49 -10.37
C LYS A 72 -9.21 0.39 -9.24
N ALA A 73 -10.46 0.08 -9.56
CA ALA A 73 -11.51 -0.11 -8.56
C ALA A 73 -11.27 -1.38 -7.73
N SER A 74 -10.81 -2.46 -8.36
CA SER A 74 -10.44 -3.71 -7.68
C SER A 74 -9.27 -3.49 -6.71
N ASP A 75 -8.20 -2.84 -7.15
CA ASP A 75 -7.03 -2.56 -6.32
C ASP A 75 -7.41 -1.73 -5.08
N GLN A 76 -8.25 -0.71 -5.23
CA GLN A 76 -8.74 0.11 -4.12
C GLN A 76 -9.58 -0.68 -3.09
N ILE A 77 -10.43 -1.61 -3.55
CA ILE A 77 -11.26 -2.45 -2.66
C ILE A 77 -10.39 -3.47 -1.91
N VAL A 78 -9.38 -4.05 -2.59
CA VAL A 78 -8.46 -5.01 -1.98
C VAL A 78 -7.54 -4.32 -0.96
N GLU A 79 -7.04 -3.12 -1.26
CA GLU A 79 -6.24 -2.32 -0.32
C GLU A 79 -7.05 -1.91 0.91
N PHE A 80 -8.28 -1.44 0.73
CA PHE A 80 -9.15 -1.04 1.85
C PHE A 80 -9.55 -2.23 2.74
N SER A 81 -9.91 -3.36 2.14
CA SER A 81 -10.27 -4.57 2.90
C SER A 81 -9.06 -5.21 3.61
N GLY A 82 -7.88 -5.18 2.99
CA GLY A 82 -6.64 -5.62 3.62
C GLY A 82 -6.27 -4.76 4.83
N GLN A 83 -6.36 -3.43 4.69
CA GLN A 83 -6.07 -2.48 5.76
C GLN A 83 -7.04 -2.65 6.95
N GLU A 84 -8.34 -2.81 6.69
CA GLU A 84 -9.33 -3.00 7.75
C GLU A 84 -9.13 -4.32 8.52
N VAL A 85 -8.74 -5.40 7.83
CA VAL A 85 -8.40 -6.68 8.47
C VAL A 85 -7.17 -6.54 9.35
N LEU A 86 -6.13 -5.83 8.89
CA LEU A 86 -4.91 -5.59 9.67
C LEU A 86 -5.20 -4.73 10.91
N GLU A 87 -6.02 -3.69 10.79
CA GLU A 87 -6.40 -2.84 11.92
C GLU A 87 -7.20 -3.61 12.97
N ARG A 88 -8.15 -4.47 12.54
CA ARG A 88 -8.88 -5.36 13.45
C ARG A 88 -7.95 -6.33 14.16
N GLN A 89 -7.01 -6.95 13.44
CA GLN A 89 -6.02 -7.86 14.02
C GLN A 89 -5.11 -7.13 15.03
N GLN A 90 -4.65 -5.92 14.70
CA GLN A 90 -3.87 -5.09 15.61
C GLN A 90 -4.67 -4.72 16.87
N GLY A 91 -5.95 -4.38 16.72
CA GLY A 91 -6.86 -4.14 17.83
C GLY A 91 -7.02 -5.37 18.73
N THR A 92 -7.20 -6.55 18.15
CA THR A 92 -7.27 -7.81 18.90
C THR A 92 -5.98 -8.10 19.66
N LEU A 93 -4.82 -7.97 19.02
CA LEU A 93 -3.52 -8.19 19.68
C LEU A 93 -3.30 -7.20 20.83
N LYS A 94 -3.66 -5.93 20.63
CA LYS A 94 -3.58 -4.90 21.68
C LYS A 94 -4.49 -5.24 22.87
N ALA A 95 -5.72 -5.70 22.61
CA ALA A 95 -6.65 -6.13 23.65
C ALA A 95 -6.11 -7.34 24.42
N ILE A 96 -5.51 -8.32 23.74
CA ILE A 96 -4.89 -9.49 24.36
C ILE A 96 -3.71 -9.06 25.24
N LEU A 97 -2.81 -8.20 24.74
CA LEU A 97 -1.68 -7.67 25.53
C LEU A 97 -2.17 -6.91 26.77
N GLN A 98 -3.22 -6.11 26.63
CA GLN A 98 -3.84 -5.40 27.74
C GLN A 98 -4.47 -6.35 28.76
N ALA A 99 -5.11 -7.44 28.30
CA ALA A 99 -5.64 -8.48 29.18
C ALA A 99 -4.53 -9.17 29.99
N TYR A 100 -3.40 -9.50 29.35
CA TYR A 100 -2.25 -10.07 30.04
C TYR A 100 -1.59 -9.08 31.01
N HIS A 101 -1.60 -7.78 30.71
CA HIS A 101 -1.09 -6.78 31.64
C HIS A 101 -1.82 -6.79 33.00
N PHE A 102 -3.11 -7.15 33.04
CA PHE A 102 -3.86 -7.31 34.30
C PHE A 102 -3.38 -8.47 35.17
N THR A 103 -2.58 -9.40 34.64
CA THR A 103 -1.92 -10.43 35.46
C THR A 103 -0.79 -9.85 36.32
N GLY A 104 -0.41 -8.60 36.08
CA GLY A 104 0.72 -7.94 36.74
C GLY A 104 2.08 -8.29 36.11
N LEU A 105 2.10 -9.05 35.02
CA LEU A 105 3.32 -9.42 34.30
C LEU A 105 3.26 -8.98 32.84
N SER A 106 4.37 -8.49 32.34
CA SER A 106 4.58 -8.23 30.91
C SER A 106 6.02 -8.53 30.53
N GLY A 107 6.26 -8.92 29.28
CA GLY A 107 7.58 -9.32 28.79
C GLY A 107 7.92 -8.63 27.49
N LYS A 108 9.18 -8.23 27.35
CA LYS A 108 9.77 -7.72 26.11
C LYS A 108 11.03 -8.52 25.79
N LEU A 109 11.17 -8.94 24.54
CA LEU A 109 12.40 -9.56 24.05
C LEU A 109 13.52 -8.51 23.96
N THR A 110 14.69 -8.82 24.51
CA THR A 110 15.92 -8.02 24.44
C THR A 110 16.95 -8.72 23.55
N SER A 111 18.03 -8.03 23.18
CA SER A 111 19.10 -8.60 22.34
C SER A 111 19.77 -9.84 22.93
N HIS A 112 19.75 -9.96 24.26
CA HIS A 112 20.42 -11.04 25.00
C HIS A 112 19.43 -11.98 25.71
N GLY A 113 18.13 -11.69 25.70
CA GLY A 113 17.14 -12.53 26.37
C GLY A 113 15.77 -11.86 26.49
N VAL A 114 15.24 -11.76 27.70
CA VAL A 114 13.89 -11.25 27.98
C VAL A 114 13.91 -10.33 29.19
N CYS A 115 13.32 -9.15 29.04
CA CYS A 115 13.04 -8.23 30.14
C CYS A 115 11.58 -8.39 30.57
N VAL A 116 11.37 -8.73 31.83
CA VAL A 116 10.05 -8.93 32.44
C VAL A 116 9.74 -7.73 33.33
N SER A 117 8.60 -7.08 33.12
CA SER A 117 8.07 -6.04 34.00
C SER A 117 6.94 -6.61 34.87
N ILE A 118 7.07 -6.37 36.16
CA ILE A 118 6.21 -6.82 37.25
C ILE A 118 5.50 -5.61 37.83
N SER A 119 4.23 -5.46 37.52
CA SER A 119 3.37 -4.42 38.08
C SER A 119 2.77 -4.92 39.38
N THR A 120 3.02 -4.20 40.48
CA THR A 120 2.47 -4.56 41.79
C THR A 120 1.06 -4.02 41.98
N ALA A 121 0.23 -4.72 42.74
CA ALA A 121 -1.14 -4.32 43.01
C ALA A 121 -1.54 -4.57 44.47
N PHE A 122 -2.33 -3.67 45.05
CA PHE A 122 -2.84 -3.79 46.41
C PHE A 122 -4.24 -3.17 46.54
N GLU A 123 -5.18 -3.90 47.14
CA GLU A 123 -6.58 -3.45 47.35
C GLU A 123 -7.25 -2.87 46.08
N GLY A 124 -7.01 -3.50 44.92
CA GLY A 124 -7.58 -3.06 43.64
C GLY A 124 -6.86 -1.88 42.99
N ASN A 125 -5.77 -1.37 43.58
CA ASN A 125 -4.95 -0.30 43.01
C ASN A 125 -3.69 -0.88 42.37
N LEU A 126 -3.38 -0.44 41.16
CA LEU A 126 -2.08 -0.66 40.53
C LEU A 126 -1.06 0.30 41.15
N LEU A 127 0.07 -0.23 41.60
CA LEU A 127 1.13 0.50 42.29
C LEU A 127 2.38 0.59 41.39
N ASP A 128 3.57 0.59 42.02
CA ASP A 128 4.85 0.63 41.35
C ASP A 128 5.10 -0.61 40.47
N SER A 129 5.89 -0.42 39.42
CA SER A 129 6.32 -1.47 38.51
C SER A 129 7.83 -1.67 38.58
N TYR A 130 8.27 -2.92 38.57
CA TYR A 130 9.66 -3.33 38.66
C TYR A 130 10.06 -4.16 37.45
N PHE A 131 11.32 -4.15 37.04
CA PHE A 131 11.77 -4.95 35.91
C PHE A 131 12.94 -5.85 36.27
N VAL A 132 13.03 -6.96 35.56
CA VAL A 132 14.15 -7.93 35.60
C VAL A 132 14.51 -8.29 34.17
N ASP A 133 15.75 -8.01 33.80
CA ASP A 133 16.35 -8.40 32.53
C ASP A 133 17.07 -9.74 32.70
N LEU A 134 16.57 -10.76 32.02
CA LEU A 134 17.07 -12.12 32.06
C LEU A 134 17.79 -12.43 30.75
N VAL A 135 19.03 -12.88 30.83
CA VAL A 135 19.78 -13.32 29.66
C VAL A 135 19.61 -14.83 29.49
N ILE A 136 19.18 -15.25 28.29
CA ILE A 136 18.88 -16.65 27.95
C ILE A 136 20.16 -17.33 27.46
N GLU A 137 21.18 -17.32 28.31
CA GLU A 137 22.40 -18.12 28.18
C GLU A 137 22.36 -19.21 29.25
N ARG A 138 23.04 -20.35 29.05
CA ARG A 138 23.10 -21.39 30.08
C ARG A 138 24.41 -21.23 30.87
N PRO A 139 24.37 -20.97 32.19
CA PRO A 139 23.18 -20.86 33.07
C PRO A 139 22.45 -19.51 32.96
N LEU A 140 21.13 -19.52 33.20
CA LEU A 140 20.31 -18.30 33.17
C LEU A 140 20.79 -17.32 34.24
N TRP A 141 20.90 -16.04 33.91
CA TRP A 141 21.35 -15.02 34.86
C TRP A 141 20.60 -13.71 34.68
N ILE A 142 20.56 -12.94 35.76
CA ILE A 142 19.93 -11.62 35.81
C ILE A 142 20.99 -10.61 35.40
N HIS A 143 20.73 -9.90 34.31
CA HIS A 143 21.63 -8.85 33.83
C HIS A 143 21.39 -7.56 34.61
N HIS A 144 20.17 -7.00 34.55
CA HIS A 144 19.79 -5.75 35.21
C HIS A 144 18.42 -5.87 35.88
N HIS A 145 18.20 -5.18 37.00
CA HIS A 145 16.89 -5.13 37.66
C HIS A 145 16.67 -3.81 38.41
N SER A 146 15.39 -3.48 38.64
CA SER A 146 15.00 -2.36 39.53
C SER A 146 14.50 -2.81 40.90
N ILE A 147 14.65 -4.10 41.23
CA ILE A 147 14.18 -4.67 42.50
C ILE A 147 14.93 -4.05 43.68
N PRO A 148 14.22 -3.58 44.74
CA PRO A 148 14.84 -3.03 45.93
C PRO A 148 15.78 -4.02 46.64
N VAL A 149 16.91 -3.51 47.14
CA VAL A 149 18.01 -4.31 47.74
C VAL A 149 17.63 -5.17 48.95
N PHE A 150 16.55 -4.84 49.65
CA PHE A 150 16.09 -5.62 50.80
C PHE A 150 15.24 -6.83 50.39
N ILE A 151 14.80 -6.92 49.13
CA ILE A 151 14.13 -8.09 48.59
C ILE A 151 15.20 -9.12 48.24
N PRO A 152 15.09 -10.38 48.70
CA PRO A 152 16.16 -11.38 48.59
C PRO A 152 16.23 -12.00 47.19
N LEU A 153 16.43 -11.19 46.15
CA LEU A 153 16.42 -11.60 44.75
C LEU A 153 17.45 -12.69 44.47
N GLU A 154 18.68 -12.54 44.95
CA GLU A 154 19.77 -13.48 44.70
C GLU A 154 19.48 -14.84 45.34
N LYS A 155 18.83 -14.85 46.52
CA LYS A 155 18.42 -16.09 47.20
C LYS A 155 17.30 -16.81 46.46
N ILE A 156 16.34 -16.06 45.91
CA ILE A 156 15.24 -16.62 45.12
C ILE A 156 15.78 -17.15 43.78
N ALA A 157 16.68 -16.38 43.14
CA ALA A 157 17.33 -16.75 41.90
C ALA A 157 18.17 -18.04 42.04
N ALA A 158 19.01 -18.12 43.07
CA ALA A 158 19.84 -19.31 43.31
C ALA A 158 19.02 -20.60 43.51
N LYS A 159 17.80 -20.49 44.05
CA LYS A 159 16.93 -21.65 44.30
C LYS A 159 16.11 -22.09 43.09
N HIS A 160 15.60 -21.13 42.32
CA HIS A 160 14.54 -21.39 41.35
C HIS A 160 14.88 -21.01 39.90
N LEU A 161 15.85 -20.10 39.67
CA LEU A 161 16.10 -19.55 38.33
C LEU A 161 16.50 -20.61 37.30
N GLN A 162 17.25 -21.63 37.72
CA GLN A 162 17.72 -22.71 36.83
C GLN A 162 16.74 -23.88 36.72
N THR A 163 15.85 -24.07 37.70
CA THR A 163 15.01 -25.26 37.82
C THR A 163 13.57 -24.98 37.42
N ASP A 164 13.01 -23.87 37.91
CA ASP A 164 11.60 -23.50 37.73
C ASP A 164 11.44 -21.96 37.70
N ILE A 165 11.39 -21.43 36.48
CA ILE A 165 11.20 -20.00 36.25
C ILE A 165 9.84 -19.51 36.74
N GLN A 166 8.80 -20.34 36.72
CA GLN A 166 7.47 -19.94 37.18
C GLN A 166 7.49 -19.72 38.69
N ARG A 167 8.14 -20.63 39.42
CA ARG A 167 8.31 -20.50 40.88
C ARG A 167 9.21 -19.33 41.27
N PHE A 168 10.24 -19.05 40.48
CA PHE A 168 11.05 -17.83 40.61
C PHE A 168 10.16 -16.58 40.49
N MET A 169 9.39 -16.47 39.42
CA MET A 169 8.51 -15.33 39.16
C MET A 169 7.44 -15.18 40.23
N PHE A 170 6.79 -16.27 40.63
CA PHE A 170 5.78 -16.25 41.68
C PHE A 170 6.34 -15.73 43.01
N SER A 171 7.47 -16.30 43.47
CA SER A 171 8.08 -15.90 44.73
C SER A 171 8.53 -14.43 44.71
N LEU A 172 9.07 -13.97 43.58
CA LEU A 172 9.45 -12.58 43.41
C LEU A 172 8.23 -11.64 43.45
N CYS A 173 7.14 -11.99 42.76
CA CYS A 173 5.89 -11.24 42.80
C CYS A 173 5.30 -11.14 44.21
N GLU A 174 5.36 -12.21 45.01
CA GLU A 174 4.89 -12.17 46.41
C GLU A 174 5.67 -11.14 47.23
N HIS A 175 7.00 -11.12 47.14
CA HIS A 175 7.84 -10.18 47.87
C HIS A 175 7.57 -8.74 47.44
N LEU A 176 7.45 -8.50 46.13
CA LEU A 176 7.20 -7.17 45.57
C LEU A 176 5.81 -6.67 45.97
N ASN A 177 4.76 -7.48 45.85
CA ASN A 177 3.42 -7.09 46.27
C ASN A 177 3.32 -6.84 47.78
N ALA A 178 3.99 -7.67 48.60
CA ALA A 178 4.03 -7.47 50.05
C ALA A 178 4.74 -6.16 50.43
N TYR A 179 5.84 -5.83 49.74
CA TYR A 179 6.53 -4.55 49.94
C TYR A 179 5.68 -3.36 49.48
N SER A 180 5.23 -3.37 48.23
CA SER A 180 4.43 -2.27 47.66
C SER A 180 3.15 -2.04 48.45
N GLY A 181 2.47 -3.10 48.91
CA GLY A 181 1.28 -2.99 49.75
C GLY A 181 1.57 -2.29 51.08
N ARG A 182 2.66 -2.67 51.77
CA ARG A 182 3.07 -2.02 53.03
C ARG A 182 3.49 -0.57 52.84
N LYS A 183 4.24 -0.27 51.77
CA LYS A 183 4.63 1.10 51.40
C LYS A 183 3.38 1.96 51.15
N TYR A 184 2.44 1.45 50.36
CA TYR A 184 1.18 2.14 50.07
C TYR A 184 0.34 2.43 51.32
N GLN A 185 0.25 1.46 52.24
CA GLN A 185 -0.43 1.66 53.52
C GLN A 185 0.24 2.74 54.36
N ALA A 186 1.58 2.72 54.46
CA ALA A 186 2.33 3.72 55.22
C ALA A 186 2.15 5.13 54.64
N ASP A 187 2.27 5.29 53.32
CA ASP A 187 2.12 6.57 52.63
C ASP A 187 0.72 7.19 52.88
N ARG A 188 -0.33 6.37 52.88
CA ARG A 188 -1.70 6.83 53.20
C ARG A 188 -1.85 7.30 54.64
N LEU A 189 -1.20 6.62 55.59
CA LEU A 189 -1.22 7.02 57.00
C LEU A 189 -0.45 8.31 57.23
N GLU A 190 0.68 8.51 56.54
CA GLU A 190 1.47 9.74 56.61
C GLU A 190 0.74 10.94 55.98
N GLY A 191 0.10 10.75 54.83
CA GLY A 191 -0.73 11.79 54.21
C GLY A 191 -1.86 12.26 55.13
N ARG A 192 -2.58 11.31 55.75
CA ARG A 192 -3.63 11.64 56.74
C ARG A 192 -3.13 12.41 57.95
N LYS A 193 -1.91 12.13 58.42
CA LYS A 193 -1.30 12.88 59.53
C LYS A 193 -0.97 14.33 59.16
N LYS A 194 -0.62 14.61 57.89
CA LYS A 194 -0.31 15.96 57.41
C LYS A 194 -1.57 16.83 57.22
N ASP A 195 -2.69 16.22 56.86
CA ASP A 195 -3.97 16.92 56.66
C ASP A 195 -4.78 17.14 57.96
N SER A 196 -4.30 16.60 59.08
CA SER A 196 -4.89 16.79 60.41
C SER A 196 -4.29 18.07 61.02
N PRO A 197 -5.06 19.14 61.31
CA PRO A 197 -4.52 20.29 62.03
C PRO A 197 -4.08 19.83 63.42
N SER A 198 -2.81 20.12 63.76
CA SER A 198 -2.26 19.93 65.09
C SER A 198 -3.20 20.55 66.13
N ARG A 199 -3.81 19.71 66.96
CA ARG A 199 -4.54 20.15 68.16
C ARG A 199 -3.58 20.42 69.29
#